data_AF-A0A2P5ETH3-F1
#
_entry.id   AF-A0A2P5ETH3-F1
#
_cell.length_a   1.000
_cell.length_b   1.000
_cell.length_c   1.000
_cell.angle_alpha   90.00
_cell.angle_beta   90.00
_cell.angle_gamma   90.00
#
_symmetry.space_group_name_H-M   'P 1'
#
loop_
_entity.id
_entity.type
_entity.pdbx_description
1 polymer ?
#
loop_
_entity_poly.entity_id
_entity_poly.type
_entity_poly.pdbx_seq_one_letter_code
_entity_poly.pdbx_strand_id
1 'polypeptide(L)'
;MDTSQETREWTTEPWLCVGDFNEILFDHEKLGGHQEGDRNAHFFHSKASSCKQRNKIHRLIDNEGRWCDEDHEIEGVVVDYFQSIFTSEKGNEEELDTVMETFRPCVTLEINEDLLRDFTEEDILEALKQMHPTKSPRPDGMSTFFY
;
A
#
# COMPACT_ATOMS: atom_id res chain seq x y z
N MET A 1 -4.56 27.90 -33.33
CA MET A 1 -5.68 26.95 -33.20
C MET A 1 -5.26 25.68 -33.91
N ASP A 2 -4.68 24.73 -33.17
CA ASP A 2 -4.88 23.31 -33.40
C ASP A 2 -4.37 22.58 -32.17
N THR A 3 -5.30 22.14 -31.33
CA THR A 3 -5.04 21.42 -30.09
C THR A 3 -5.84 20.13 -30.19
N SER A 4 -5.36 19.17 -30.97
CA SER A 4 -5.93 17.82 -31.01
C SER A 4 -4.96 16.88 -31.71
N GLN A 5 -4.21 16.10 -30.92
CA GLN A 5 -3.91 14.68 -31.14
C GLN A 5 -2.71 14.28 -30.28
N GLU A 6 -2.97 13.59 -29.18
CA GLU A 6 -2.20 12.43 -28.69
C GLU A 6 -2.72 12.04 -27.30
N THR A 7 -3.97 11.56 -27.24
CA THR A 7 -4.39 10.70 -26.13
C THR A 7 -3.73 9.33 -26.35
N ARG A 8 -2.50 9.19 -25.87
CA ARG A 8 -1.80 7.91 -25.81
C ARG A 8 -2.64 6.94 -24.98
N GLU A 9 -2.88 5.76 -25.53
CA GLU A 9 -3.56 4.63 -24.89
C GLU A 9 -2.75 4.19 -23.65
N TRP A 10 -3.17 4.64 -22.47
CA TRP A 10 -2.62 4.23 -21.19
C TRP A 10 -3.51 3.17 -20.55
N THR A 11 -3.58 1.96 -21.12
CA THR A 11 -3.99 0.76 -20.37
C THR A 11 -3.64 -0.52 -21.12
N THR A 12 -2.48 -1.08 -20.80
CA THR A 12 -2.31 -2.54 -20.71
C THR A 12 -1.13 -2.83 -19.78
N GLU A 13 -1.38 -2.58 -18.49
CA GLU A 13 -0.74 -3.19 -17.32
C GLU A 13 0.80 -3.13 -17.17
N PRO A 14 1.31 -2.08 -16.51
CA PRO A 14 2.57 -2.15 -15.75
C PRO A 14 2.38 -2.14 -14.22
N TRP A 15 1.17 -1.88 -13.72
CA TRP A 15 0.95 -1.61 -12.28
C TRP A 15 0.71 -2.88 -11.47
N LEU A 16 0.21 -3.96 -12.09
CA LEU A 16 0.06 -5.28 -11.45
C LEU A 16 1.39 -5.87 -10.93
N CYS A 17 2.53 -5.46 -11.51
CA CYS A 17 3.85 -5.98 -11.10
C CYS A 17 4.47 -5.26 -9.89
N VAL A 18 3.93 -4.11 -9.46
CA VAL A 18 4.55 -3.32 -8.37
C VAL A 18 3.82 -3.50 -7.03
N GLY A 19 2.52 -3.84 -7.06
CA GLY A 19 1.67 -3.77 -5.87
C GLY A 19 1.71 -4.95 -4.91
N ASP A 20 2.19 -6.14 -5.33
CA ASP A 20 2.00 -7.37 -4.54
C ASP A 20 3.23 -8.28 -4.46
N PHE A 21 4.37 -7.84 -5.00
CA PHE A 21 5.61 -8.59 -4.90
C PHE A 21 6.61 -7.78 -4.06
N ASN A 22 6.66 -8.11 -2.77
CA ASN A 22 7.95 -8.45 -2.16
C ASN A 22 8.52 -9.61 -3.00
N GLU A 23 9.04 -9.28 -4.19
CA GLU A 23 9.64 -10.24 -5.09
C GLU A 23 10.87 -10.73 -4.35
N ILE A 24 10.82 -11.99 -3.91
CA ILE A 24 11.99 -12.74 -3.47
C ILE A 24 12.97 -12.70 -4.66
N LEU A 25 13.91 -11.75 -4.62
CA LEU A 25 14.83 -11.48 -5.71
C LEU A 25 15.95 -12.51 -5.76
N PHE A 26 16.08 -13.29 -4.69
CA PHE A 26 17.15 -14.27 -4.55
C PHE A 26 16.63 -15.57 -3.95
N ASP A 27 17.05 -16.68 -4.55
CA ASP A 27 16.67 -18.04 -4.15
C ASP A 27 16.92 -18.35 -2.65
N HIS A 28 17.83 -17.61 -2.00
CA HIS A 28 18.15 -17.77 -0.58
C HIS A 28 17.10 -17.19 0.38
N GLU A 29 16.18 -16.34 -0.09
CA GLU A 29 15.09 -15.81 0.74
C GLU A 29 13.94 -16.82 0.90
N LYS A 30 13.99 -17.95 0.17
CA LYS A 30 12.97 -19.01 0.22
C LYS A 30 13.47 -20.25 0.98
N LEU A 31 13.00 -20.44 2.21
CA LEU A 31 13.17 -21.72 2.91
C LEU A 31 12.22 -22.78 2.28
N GLY A 32 12.76 -23.66 1.41
CA GLY A 32 12.06 -24.86 0.92
C GLY A 32 11.66 -24.91 -0.57
N GLY A 33 12.37 -24.21 -1.48
CA GLY A 33 12.09 -24.27 -2.92
C GLY A 33 12.57 -25.55 -3.64
N HIS A 34 11.75 -26.13 -4.52
CA HIS A 34 12.15 -27.20 -5.44
C HIS A 34 13.10 -26.67 -6.54
N GLN A 35 14.10 -27.46 -6.91
CA GLN A 35 15.23 -27.13 -7.81
C GLN A 35 14.85 -26.81 -9.29
N GLU A 36 13.57 -26.78 -9.66
CA GLU A 36 13.13 -26.50 -11.04
C GLU A 36 12.86 -25.00 -11.33
N GLY A 37 13.08 -24.10 -10.35
CA GLY A 37 12.68 -22.69 -10.41
C GLY A 37 13.57 -21.71 -11.19
N ASP A 38 14.78 -22.11 -11.57
CA ASP A 38 15.84 -21.17 -12.02
C ASP A 38 15.60 -20.56 -13.42
N ARG A 39 14.81 -21.23 -14.28
CA ARG A 39 14.55 -20.75 -15.65
C ARG A 39 13.64 -19.53 -15.73
N ASN A 40 12.77 -19.32 -14.75
CA ASN A 40 11.87 -18.17 -14.75
C ASN A 40 12.52 -16.91 -14.17
N ALA A 41 13.51 -17.05 -13.28
CA ALA A 41 14.19 -15.92 -12.65
C ALA A 41 14.81 -14.95 -13.68
N HIS A 42 15.45 -15.46 -14.74
CA HIS A 42 16.05 -14.61 -15.77
C HIS A 42 15.01 -13.75 -16.52
N PHE A 43 13.84 -14.33 -16.84
CA PHE A 43 12.77 -13.59 -17.52
C PHE A 43 12.22 -12.49 -16.62
N PHE A 44 11.94 -12.81 -15.35
CA PHE A 44 11.47 -11.82 -14.37
C PHE A 44 12.52 -10.76 -14.08
N HIS A 45 13.79 -11.11 -13.89
CA HIS A 45 14.88 -10.14 -13.73
C HIS A 45 15.02 -9.21 -14.94
N SER A 46 14.95 -9.74 -16.16
CA SER A 46 15.01 -8.93 -17.38
C SER A 46 13.81 -7.97 -17.48
N LYS A 47 12.61 -8.44 -17.13
CA LYS A 47 11.40 -7.61 -17.09
C LYS A 47 11.47 -6.54 -16.00
N ALA A 48 11.85 -6.90 -14.77
CA ALA A 48 12.03 -5.99 -13.65
C ALA A 48 13.11 -4.94 -13.96
N SER A 49 14.23 -5.34 -14.57
CA SER A 49 15.29 -4.42 -15.01
C SER A 49 14.79 -3.46 -16.09
N SER A 50 14.02 -3.96 -17.06
CA SER A 50 13.44 -3.13 -18.13
C SER A 50 12.42 -2.12 -17.56
N CYS A 51 11.60 -2.55 -16.60
CA CYS A 51 10.68 -1.68 -15.87
C CYS A 51 11.43 -0.65 -15.02
N LYS A 52 12.47 -1.05 -14.29
CA LYS A 52 13.34 -0.16 -13.52
C LYS A 52 13.99 0.91 -14.39
N GLN A 53 14.51 0.53 -15.55
CA GLN A 53 15.13 1.47 -16.48
C GLN A 53 14.11 2.45 -17.07
N ARG A 54 12.91 1.96 -17.43
CA ARG A 54 11.84 2.79 -17.98
C ARG A 54 11.23 3.74 -16.94
N ASN A 55 11.14 3.30 -15.69
CA ASN A 55 10.56 4.06 -14.59
C ASN A 55 11.61 4.86 -13.80
N LYS A 56 12.86 4.92 -14.29
CA LYS A 56 13.89 5.71 -13.63
C LYS A 56 13.52 7.19 -13.69
N ILE A 57 13.37 7.78 -12.53
CA ILE A 57 13.20 9.23 -12.39
C ILE A 57 14.56 9.86 -12.65
N HIS A 58 14.64 10.68 -13.70
CA HIS A 58 15.88 11.35 -14.09
C HIS A 58 16.01 12.74 -13.47
N ARG A 59 14.89 13.45 -13.31
CA ARG A 59 14.82 14.81 -12.78
C ARG A 59 13.50 15.03 -12.09
N LEU A 60 13.49 15.83 -11.03
CA LEU A 60 12.28 16.32 -10.37
C LEU A 60 12.32 17.85 -10.30
N ILE A 61 11.17 18.45 -10.04
CA ILE A 61 11.07 19.88 -9.76
C ILE A 61 10.86 20.04 -8.25
N ASP A 62 11.65 20.89 -7.61
CA ASP A 62 11.52 21.22 -6.20
C ASP A 62 10.33 22.18 -5.94
N ASN A 63 10.06 22.45 -4.66
CA ASN A 63 8.98 23.36 -4.26
C ASN A 63 9.20 24.83 -4.70
N GLU A 64 10.42 25.19 -5.12
CA GLU A 64 10.77 26.51 -5.63
C GLU A 64 10.71 26.59 -7.17
N GLY A 65 10.31 25.50 -7.84
CA GLY A 65 10.19 25.42 -9.30
C GLY A 65 11.52 25.18 -10.01
N ARG A 66 12.58 24.75 -9.31
CA ARG A 66 13.89 24.44 -9.88
C ARG A 66 13.99 22.96 -10.23
N TRP A 67 14.66 22.67 -11.34
CA TRP A 67 14.93 21.30 -11.75
C TRP A 67 16.12 20.73 -10.96
N CYS A 68 15.90 19.62 -10.28
CA CYS A 68 16.88 18.81 -9.58
C CYS A 68 17.17 17.55 -10.39
N ASP A 69 18.43 17.32 -10.73
CA ASP A 69 18.87 16.16 -11.53
C ASP A 69 19.98 15.33 -10.89
N GLU A 70 20.52 15.77 -9.76
CA GLU A 70 21.44 14.98 -8.96
C GLU A 70 20.69 14.05 -7.99
N ASP A 71 21.20 12.82 -7.81
CA ASP A 71 20.53 11.78 -7.00
C ASP A 71 20.21 12.27 -5.57
N HIS A 72 21.10 13.05 -4.97
CA HIS A 72 20.93 13.58 -3.62
C HIS A 72 19.85 14.68 -3.53
N GLU A 73 19.68 15.47 -4.59
CA GLU A 73 18.64 16.50 -4.68
C GLU A 73 17.28 15.85 -4.89
N ILE A 74 17.20 14.84 -5.78
CA ILE A 74 15.99 14.06 -6.04
C ILE A 74 15.51 13.38 -4.75
N GLU A 75 16.42 12.76 -3.99
CA GLU A 75 16.09 12.16 -2.69
C GLU A 75 15.48 13.19 -1.73
N GLY A 76 16.10 14.37 -1.61
CA GLY A 76 15.57 15.46 -0.79
C GLY A 76 14.17 15.89 -1.22
N VAL A 77 13.95 16.14 -2.51
CA VAL A 77 12.64 16.53 -3.04
C VAL A 77 11.56 15.48 -2.77
N VAL A 78 11.88 14.19 -2.93
CA VAL A 78 10.95 13.09 -2.65
C VAL A 78 10.60 13.03 -1.17
N VAL A 79 11.61 13.11 -0.29
CA VAL A 79 11.41 13.09 1.17
C VAL A 79 10.55 14.27 1.60
N ASP A 80 10.88 15.49 1.17
CA ASP A 80 10.15 16.71 1.52
C ASP A 80 8.70 16.65 1.03
N TYR A 81 8.48 16.17 -0.20
CA TYR A 81 7.15 15.98 -0.76
C TYR A 81 6.31 15.01 0.07
N PHE A 82 6.85 13.82 0.37
CA PHE A 82 6.13 12.82 1.13
C PHE A 82 5.91 13.24 2.59
N GLN A 83 6.89 13.89 3.21
CA GLN A 83 6.71 14.50 4.52
C GLN A 83 5.58 15.52 4.50
N SER A 84 5.50 16.38 3.48
CA SER A 84 4.43 17.37 3.37
C SER A 84 3.05 16.73 3.23
N ILE A 85 2.87 15.71 2.38
CA ILE A 85 1.53 15.11 2.18
C ILE A 85 1.11 14.18 3.33
N PHE A 86 2.06 13.62 4.07
CA PHE A 86 1.78 12.76 5.23
C PHE A 86 1.79 13.50 6.56
N THR A 87 2.26 14.74 6.59
CA THR A 87 2.12 15.62 7.75
C THR A 87 0.79 16.34 7.64
N SER A 88 -0.13 16.03 8.55
CA SER A 88 -1.38 16.77 8.65
C SER A 88 -1.07 18.23 8.93
N GLU A 89 -1.41 19.11 7.99
CA GLU A 89 -1.57 20.52 8.31
C GLU A 89 -2.71 20.61 9.35
N LYS A 90 -2.50 21.39 10.41
CA LYS A 90 -3.60 21.75 11.30
C LYS A 90 -4.51 22.67 10.51
N GLY A 91 -5.45 22.09 9.77
CA GLY A 91 -6.52 22.83 9.13
C GLY A 91 -7.25 23.67 10.16
N ASN A 92 -7.93 24.73 9.71
CA ASN A 92 -8.76 25.55 10.59
C ASN A 92 -9.75 24.63 11.31
N GLU A 93 -9.73 24.65 12.64
CA GLU A 93 -10.61 23.84 13.49
C GLU A 93 -12.09 24.07 13.13
N GLU A 94 -12.43 25.28 12.68
CA GLU A 94 -13.76 25.66 12.19
C GLU A 94 -14.18 24.95 10.88
N GLU A 95 -13.23 24.67 9.97
CA GLU A 95 -13.50 23.95 8.72
C GLU A 95 -13.72 22.46 9.02
N LEU A 96 -12.96 21.90 9.96
CA LEU A 96 -13.12 20.53 10.41
C LEU A 96 -14.49 20.33 11.09
N ASP A 97 -14.90 21.26 11.96
CA ASP A 97 -16.21 21.22 12.61
C ASP A 97 -17.35 21.29 11.59
N THR A 98 -17.26 22.17 10.60
CA THR A 98 -18.25 22.27 9.51
C THR A 98 -18.37 20.95 8.73
N VAL A 99 -17.24 20.32 8.41
CA VAL A 99 -17.22 19.02 7.71
C VAL A 99 -17.81 17.92 8.61
N MET A 100 -17.46 17.90 9.90
CA MET A 100 -17.98 16.95 10.88
C MET A 100 -19.50 17.08 11.07
N GLU A 101 -20.05 18.30 11.07
CA GLU A 101 -21.49 18.55 11.12
C GLU A 101 -22.25 17.98 9.90
N THR A 102 -21.54 17.79 8.77
CA THR A 102 -22.14 17.21 7.57
C THR A 102 -22.31 15.70 7.68
N PHE A 103 -21.55 15.04 8.55
CA PHE A 103 -21.67 13.60 8.78
C PHE A 103 -22.83 13.28 9.70
N ARG A 104 -23.70 12.38 9.23
CA ARG A 104 -24.68 11.76 10.12
C ARG A 104 -24.00 10.65 10.92
N PRO A 105 -24.14 10.60 12.25
CA PRO A 105 -23.63 9.50 13.06
C PRO A 105 -24.14 8.16 12.51
N CYS A 106 -23.21 7.30 12.10
CA CYS A 106 -23.52 5.96 11.60
C CYS A 106 -23.70 4.97 12.75
N VAL A 107 -23.04 5.23 13.87
CA VAL A 107 -23.12 4.44 15.10
C VAL A 107 -24.23 5.01 15.97
N THR A 108 -25.29 4.23 16.18
CA THR A 108 -26.35 4.58 17.14
C THR A 108 -25.87 4.35 18.56
N LEU A 109 -26.58 4.90 19.55
CA LEU A 109 -26.29 4.64 20.96
C LEU A 109 -26.30 3.14 21.28
N GLU A 110 -27.26 2.40 20.73
CA GLU A 110 -27.36 0.94 20.91
C GLU A 110 -26.14 0.20 20.35
N ILE A 111 -25.66 0.57 19.15
CA ILE A 111 -24.45 -0.02 18.57
C ILE A 111 -23.24 0.32 19.44
N ASN A 112 -23.16 1.55 19.93
CA ASN A 112 -22.06 1.97 20.79
C ASN A 112 -22.07 1.23 22.14
N GLU A 113 -23.25 1.01 22.73
CA GLU A 113 -23.42 0.22 23.95
C GLU A 113 -23.00 -1.24 23.73
N ASP A 114 -23.33 -1.82 22.58
CA ASP A 114 -22.91 -3.19 22.24
C ASP A 114 -21.39 -3.29 21.95
N LEU A 115 -20.80 -2.29 21.27
CA LEU A 115 -19.37 -2.23 20.99
C LEU A 115 -18.51 -2.00 22.25
N LEU A 116 -19.08 -1.38 23.29
CA LEU A 116 -18.41 -1.10 24.56
C LEU A 116 -18.69 -2.16 25.64
N ARG A 117 -19.56 -3.14 25.35
CA ARG A 117 -19.87 -4.26 26.25
C ARG A 117 -18.67 -5.20 26.39
N ASP A 118 -18.52 -5.79 27.57
CA ASP A 118 -17.57 -6.88 27.80
C ASP A 118 -17.91 -8.11 26.94
N PHE A 119 -16.89 -8.74 26.35
CA PHE A 119 -17.05 -9.98 25.57
C PHE A 119 -17.55 -11.13 26.45
N THR A 120 -18.48 -11.93 25.92
CA THR A 120 -18.92 -13.18 26.56
C THR A 120 -18.22 -14.40 25.98
N GLU A 121 -18.40 -15.55 26.62
CA GLU A 121 -17.89 -16.83 26.12
C GLU A 121 -18.48 -17.18 24.75
N GLU A 122 -19.75 -16.85 24.52
CA GLU A 122 -20.43 -17.06 23.26
C GLU A 122 -19.82 -16.22 22.13
N ASP A 123 -19.50 -14.95 22.40
CA ASP A 123 -18.83 -14.06 21.44
C ASP A 123 -17.47 -14.64 21.01
N ILE A 124 -16.71 -15.17 21.97
CA ILE A 124 -15.41 -15.81 21.73
C ILE A 124 -15.59 -17.07 20.88
N LEU A 125 -16.55 -17.92 21.23
CA LEU A 125 -16.81 -19.18 20.51
C LEU A 125 -17.28 -18.92 19.08
N GLU A 126 -18.11 -17.90 18.87
CA GLU A 126 -18.55 -17.50 17.53
C GLU A 126 -17.38 -16.96 16.71
N ALA A 127 -16.55 -16.09 17.28
CA ALA A 127 -15.36 -15.58 16.61
C ALA A 127 -14.40 -16.71 16.20
N LEU A 128 -14.19 -17.72 17.06
CA LEU A 128 -13.41 -18.91 16.73
C LEU A 128 -13.97 -19.65 15.52
N LYS A 129 -15.30 -19.84 15.44
CA LYS A 129 -15.95 -20.52 14.32
C LYS A 129 -15.90 -19.72 13.02
N GLN A 130 -15.86 -18.39 13.09
CA GLN A 130 -15.76 -17.52 11.92
C GLN A 130 -14.34 -17.42 11.35
N MET A 131 -13.32 -17.91 12.07
CA MET A 131 -11.94 -17.91 11.58
C MET A 131 -11.75 -18.94 10.44
N HIS A 132 -11.45 -18.44 9.23
CA HIS A 132 -11.18 -19.30 8.10
C HIS A 132 -9.80 -20.02 8.25
N PRO A 133 -9.72 -21.34 8.03
CA PRO A 133 -8.52 -22.15 8.26
C PRO A 133 -7.31 -21.80 7.39
N THR A 134 -7.51 -21.00 6.34
CA THR A 134 -6.44 -20.54 5.42
C THR A 134 -5.99 -19.10 5.70
N LYS A 135 -6.39 -18.49 6.81
CA LYS A 135 -5.86 -17.19 7.19
C LYS A 135 -4.36 -17.31 7.53
N SER A 136 -3.61 -16.29 7.15
CA SER A 136 -2.18 -16.21 7.46
C SER A 136 -1.94 -16.35 8.97
N PRO A 137 -0.87 -17.05 9.38
CA PRO A 137 -0.51 -17.20 10.78
C PRO A 137 -0.37 -15.82 11.45
N ARG A 138 -0.76 -15.73 12.71
CA ARG A 138 -0.49 -14.54 13.52
C ARG A 138 1.03 -14.37 13.70
N PRO A 139 1.51 -13.19 14.15
CA PRO A 139 2.93 -12.96 14.44
C PRO A 139 3.56 -13.96 15.43
N ASP A 140 2.73 -14.69 16.19
CA ASP A 140 3.11 -15.77 17.10
C ASP A 140 3.38 -17.13 16.38
N GLY A 141 3.09 -17.22 15.08
CA GLY A 141 3.26 -18.43 14.27
C GLY A 141 2.16 -19.47 14.42
N MET A 142 1.09 -19.20 15.18
CA MET A 142 -0.01 -20.15 15.38
C MET A 142 -1.08 -19.97 14.30
N SER A 143 -1.56 -21.10 13.75
CA SER A 143 -2.70 -21.12 12.83
C SER A 143 -4.02 -21.19 13.61
N THR A 144 -5.13 -20.88 12.95
CA THR A 144 -6.47 -20.95 13.54
C THR A 144 -6.87 -22.38 13.95
N PHE A 145 -6.16 -23.42 13.48
CA PHE A 145 -6.35 -24.79 13.93
C PHE A 145 -5.90 -25.05 15.38
N PHE A 146 -5.13 -24.14 15.97
CA PHE A 146 -4.63 -24.29 17.34
C PHE A 146 -5.69 -23.98 18.41
N TYR A 147 -6.69 -23.16 18.09
CA TYR A 147 -7.72 -22.65 19.00
C TYR A 147 -9.09 -23.26 18.66
#